data_AF-A0A524DMU5-F1
#
_entry.id   AF-A0A524DMU5-F1
#
_cell.length_a   1.000
_cell.length_b   1.000
_cell.length_c   1.000
_cell.angle_alpha   90.00
_cell.angle_beta   90.00
_cell.angle_gamma   90.00
#
_symmetry.space_group_name_H-M   'P 1'
#
loop_
_entity.id
_entity.type
_entity.pdbx_description
1 polymer ?
#
loop_
_entity_poly.entity_id
_entity_poly.type
_entity_poly.pdbx_seq_one_letter_code
_entity_poly.pdbx_strand_id
1 'polypeptide(L)'
;MAKVKGGKSSEKSINISKGIIYTFFTVYLIIYGIGISIFIENYDEPIPIWVTFLPLLCFIGGAFTGFALLNFIRNVHMHKIRETKSRKKTGPSIYKYTFLLLIFIFSFVPLLAPIIDQGKNDQNFSVYNEDWNGCSDFKKLLEDDGYEVKNIQSSLSTTERINKSIVLVILGSNEFYNPIYEIPYFMEFLEDGNSILLCHDHGSTSTLLWEIFFANIMNPDVEDIIPLTIFPDGILRDHLSYDKRPDFPIITTFTNHPITQGINNIVLSKSSVAVGGPFVEYSGWDVLGYSSYSSFVDKNDDQEFDEDDDNIDLSFIADALGDDFPDDFPLEEFPLGVYEQVVFMAKETDDSRIVVSADASLFNNELINEDGYDNQQLALNMMEWLIHDEDKDDWIIAIDEAHIRPEKSRDVSSAGIFGFYLQYIVHLSTNPITAWIYPLLAIYTLNKYLPKKNKKKEEEKKAKEEEKKEEQARFRTSSFFVKKIEWYREKARYGNALSLLYRRLERKLNAQLGGRKITTQNVINMVKEKDQKITRHKLKRITRFMNRILLIKKGKRKVRSEHEFEQLFFELEWVYSNI
;
A
#
# COMPACT_ATOMS: atom_id res chain seq x y z
N MET A 1 13.03 -53.89 37.16
CA MET A 1 12.82 -53.37 35.78
C MET A 1 13.44 -51.99 35.67
N ALA A 2 14.56 -51.89 34.96
CA ALA A 2 15.31 -50.64 34.80
C ALA A 2 14.63 -49.73 33.76
N LYS A 3 14.41 -48.46 34.13
CA LYS A 3 14.00 -47.40 33.20
C LYS A 3 15.19 -47.05 32.29
N VAL A 4 15.14 -47.48 31.04
CA VAL A 4 16.08 -47.07 30.01
C VAL A 4 15.90 -45.56 29.76
N LYS A 5 16.95 -44.79 30.04
CA LYS A 5 17.08 -43.38 29.65
C LYS A 5 17.28 -43.31 28.13
N GLY A 6 16.20 -43.04 27.39
CA GLY A 6 16.27 -42.63 25.98
C GLY A 6 16.95 -41.27 25.86
N GLY A 7 18.04 -41.21 25.08
CA GLY A 7 19.05 -40.16 25.12
C GLY A 7 18.70 -38.83 24.42
N LYS A 8 19.39 -37.78 24.89
CA LYS A 8 19.41 -36.41 24.34
C LYS A 8 19.82 -36.28 22.86
N SER A 9 20.25 -37.36 22.19
CA SER A 9 20.66 -37.29 20.77
C SER A 9 19.47 -37.27 19.80
N SER A 10 18.32 -37.83 20.19
CA SER A 10 17.11 -37.93 19.35
C SER A 10 16.43 -36.57 19.10
N GLU A 11 16.33 -35.70 20.10
CA GLU A 11 15.73 -34.37 19.91
C GLU A 11 16.62 -33.44 19.07
N LYS A 12 17.94 -33.63 19.11
CA LYS A 12 18.88 -32.80 18.35
C LYS A 12 18.81 -33.13 16.86
N SER A 13 18.70 -34.41 16.49
CA SER A 13 18.55 -34.82 15.09
C SER A 13 17.19 -34.40 14.51
N ILE A 14 16.11 -34.49 15.29
CA ILE A 14 14.77 -34.04 14.87
C ILE A 14 14.72 -32.53 14.62
N ASN A 15 15.37 -31.74 15.48
CA ASN A 15 15.45 -30.29 15.31
C ASN A 15 16.30 -29.90 14.09
N ILE A 16 17.44 -30.56 13.89
CA ILE A 16 18.28 -30.33 12.69
C ILE A 16 17.50 -30.64 11.41
N SER A 17 16.76 -31.76 11.38
CA SER A 17 15.92 -32.14 10.25
C SER A 17 14.82 -31.11 9.95
N LYS A 18 14.10 -30.59 10.96
CA LYS A 18 13.08 -29.55 10.77
C LYS A 18 13.64 -28.24 10.23
N GLY A 19 14.80 -27.81 10.72
CA GLY A 19 15.48 -26.61 10.21
C GLY A 19 15.89 -26.74 8.75
N ILE A 20 16.42 -27.91 8.36
CA ILE A 20 16.79 -28.21 6.96
C ILE A 20 15.54 -28.19 6.07
N ILE A 21 14.44 -28.81 6.52
CA ILE A 21 13.17 -28.83 5.78
C ILE A 21 12.62 -27.42 5.56
N TYR A 22 12.55 -26.59 6.60
CA TYR A 22 12.05 -25.21 6.44
C TYR A 22 12.96 -24.39 5.52
N THR A 23 14.28 -24.53 5.64
CA THR A 23 15.23 -23.82 4.75
C THR A 23 15.06 -24.26 3.30
N PHE A 24 14.94 -25.57 3.06
CA PHE A 24 14.74 -26.13 1.73
C PHE A 24 13.44 -25.61 1.10
N PHE A 25 12.31 -25.66 1.82
CA PHE A 25 11.04 -25.17 1.28
C PHE A 25 11.02 -23.67 1.04
N THR A 26 11.65 -22.86 1.91
CA THR A 26 11.75 -21.41 1.69
C THR A 26 12.55 -21.09 0.44
N VAL A 27 13.73 -21.70 0.29
CA VAL A 27 14.59 -21.50 -0.88
C VAL A 27 13.93 -22.03 -2.16
N TYR A 28 13.33 -23.22 -2.10
CA TYR A 28 12.63 -23.83 -3.21
C TYR A 28 11.47 -22.95 -3.70
N LEU A 29 10.61 -22.47 -2.80
CA LEU A 29 9.46 -21.64 -3.19
C LEU A 29 9.87 -20.28 -3.75
N ILE A 30 10.95 -19.68 -3.24
CA ILE A 30 11.47 -18.42 -3.80
C ILE A 30 12.05 -18.65 -5.20
N ILE A 31 12.91 -19.66 -5.37
CA ILE A 31 13.53 -19.97 -6.68
C ILE A 31 12.47 -20.40 -7.70
N TYR A 32 11.50 -21.22 -7.29
CA TYR A 32 10.41 -21.68 -8.14
C TYR A 32 9.47 -20.53 -8.50
N GLY A 33 9.18 -19.62 -7.57
CA GLY A 33 8.42 -18.39 -7.83
C GLY A 33 9.11 -17.49 -8.86
N ILE A 34 10.42 -17.27 -8.72
CA ILE A 34 11.23 -16.52 -9.70
C ILE A 34 11.22 -17.21 -11.06
N GLY A 35 11.41 -18.53 -11.10
CA GLY A 35 11.39 -19.31 -12.34
C GLY A 35 10.06 -19.24 -13.08
N ILE A 36 8.94 -19.26 -12.36
CA ILE A 36 7.60 -19.11 -12.97
C ILE A 36 7.36 -17.67 -13.40
N SER A 37 7.80 -16.66 -12.64
CA SER A 37 7.70 -15.26 -13.07
C SER A 37 8.42 -15.02 -14.39
N ILE A 38 9.67 -15.47 -14.51
CA ILE A 38 10.46 -15.37 -15.74
C ILE A 38 9.80 -16.18 -16.87
N PHE A 39 9.26 -17.35 -16.57
CA PHE A 39 8.53 -18.15 -17.57
C PHE A 39 7.31 -17.40 -18.10
N ILE A 40 6.46 -16.86 -17.23
CA ILE A 40 5.26 -16.10 -17.62
C ILE A 40 5.64 -14.87 -18.43
N GLU A 41 6.68 -14.15 -18.04
CA GLU A 41 7.16 -12.95 -18.72
C GLU A 41 7.68 -13.21 -20.14
N ASN A 42 8.20 -14.42 -20.39
CA ASN A 42 8.72 -14.83 -21.71
C ASN A 42 7.78 -15.79 -22.45
N TYR A 43 6.53 -15.93 -22.03
CA TYR A 43 5.57 -16.83 -22.65
C TYR A 43 4.61 -16.04 -23.54
N ASP A 44 4.63 -16.33 -24.85
CA ASP A 44 3.95 -15.52 -25.87
C ASP A 44 2.44 -15.80 -26.00
N GLU A 45 1.92 -16.88 -25.41
CA GLU A 45 0.51 -17.27 -25.50
C GLU A 45 -0.31 -16.89 -24.24
N PRO A 46 -1.63 -16.62 -24.37
CA PRO A 46 -2.50 -16.29 -23.25
C PRO A 46 -2.57 -17.44 -22.24
N ILE A 47 -2.09 -17.18 -21.02
CA ILE A 47 -2.01 -18.16 -19.95
C ILE A 47 -3.28 -18.08 -19.09
N PRO A 48 -3.89 -19.20 -18.67
CA PRO A 48 -5.03 -19.17 -17.78
C PRO A 48 -4.78 -18.32 -16.53
N ILE A 49 -5.74 -17.46 -16.19
CA ILE A 49 -5.64 -16.45 -15.13
C ILE A 49 -5.09 -17.03 -13.80
N TRP A 50 -5.46 -18.26 -13.43
CA TRP A 50 -4.98 -18.89 -12.20
C TRP A 50 -3.45 -19.17 -12.17
N VAL A 51 -2.82 -19.32 -13.34
CA VAL A 51 -1.37 -19.56 -13.47
C VAL A 51 -0.57 -18.31 -13.10
N THR A 52 -1.11 -17.12 -13.38
CA THR A 52 -0.49 -15.83 -13.00
C THR A 52 -0.40 -15.65 -11.48
N PHE A 53 -1.20 -16.38 -10.70
CA PHE A 53 -1.13 -16.36 -9.23
C PHE A 53 -0.10 -17.34 -8.65
N LEU A 54 0.46 -18.26 -9.44
CA LEU A 54 1.44 -19.22 -8.93
C LEU A 54 2.68 -18.54 -8.34
N PRO A 55 3.30 -17.52 -8.98
CA PRO A 55 4.43 -16.81 -8.39
C PRO A 55 4.07 -16.19 -7.02
N LEU A 56 2.92 -15.52 -6.94
CA LEU A 56 2.44 -14.92 -5.70
C LEU A 56 2.23 -15.97 -4.61
N LEU A 57 1.60 -17.10 -4.92
CA LEU A 57 1.42 -18.23 -4.00
C LEU A 57 2.77 -18.79 -3.53
N CYS A 58 3.76 -18.86 -4.41
CA CYS A 58 5.11 -19.28 -4.08
C CYS A 58 5.81 -18.28 -3.16
N PHE A 59 5.71 -16.97 -3.41
CA PHE A 59 6.29 -15.95 -2.52
C PHE A 59 5.59 -15.90 -1.16
N ILE A 60 4.25 -16.01 -1.12
CA ILE A 60 3.48 -16.11 0.12
C ILE A 60 3.89 -17.37 0.90
N GLY A 61 3.96 -18.53 0.25
CA GLY A 61 4.43 -19.78 0.86
C GLY A 61 5.88 -19.69 1.34
N GLY A 62 6.75 -19.05 0.57
CA GLY A 62 8.14 -18.74 0.90
C GLY A 62 8.23 -17.86 2.14
N ALA A 63 7.41 -16.82 2.25
CA ALA A 63 7.33 -15.95 3.42
C ALA A 63 6.85 -16.71 4.66
N PHE A 64 5.81 -17.53 4.55
CA PHE A 64 5.32 -18.36 5.67
C PHE A 64 6.37 -19.36 6.16
N THR A 65 7.05 -20.05 5.25
CA THR A 65 8.10 -21.05 5.58
C THR A 65 9.36 -20.37 6.11
N GLY A 66 9.76 -19.23 5.56
CA GLY A 66 10.90 -18.44 6.02
C GLY A 66 10.67 -17.87 7.41
N PHE A 67 9.45 -17.43 7.70
CA PHE A 67 9.07 -17.00 9.05
C PHE A 67 8.99 -18.18 10.03
N ALA A 68 8.56 -19.36 9.59
CA ALA A 68 8.62 -20.59 10.38
C ALA A 68 10.07 -20.99 10.70
N LEU A 69 11.00 -20.83 9.74
CA LEU A 69 12.44 -21.03 9.92
C LEU A 69 13.03 -20.07 10.94
N LEU A 70 12.75 -18.77 10.82
CA LEU A 70 13.19 -17.75 11.79
C LEU A 70 12.66 -18.05 13.20
N ASN A 71 11.40 -18.44 13.31
CA ASN A 71 10.81 -18.87 14.58
C ASN A 71 11.47 -20.13 15.14
N PHE A 72 11.79 -21.10 14.28
CA PHE A 72 12.50 -22.31 14.66
C PHE A 72 13.90 -21.99 15.20
N ILE A 73 14.69 -21.19 14.48
CA ILE A 73 16.03 -20.74 14.89
C ILE A 73 15.96 -20.01 16.24
N ARG A 74 15.01 -19.08 16.39
CA ARG A 74 14.82 -18.31 17.63
C ARG A 74 14.36 -19.19 18.78
N ASN A 75 13.47 -20.17 18.55
CA ASN A 75 13.02 -21.10 19.58
C ASN A 75 14.14 -22.05 20.02
N VAL A 76 14.98 -22.52 19.11
CA VAL A 76 16.18 -23.31 19.45
C VAL A 76 17.16 -22.48 20.29
N HIS A 77 17.34 -21.20 19.95
CA HIS A 77 18.19 -20.29 20.73
C HIS A 77 17.59 -19.97 22.11
N MET A 78 16.28 -19.76 22.18
CA MET A 78 15.55 -19.48 23.42
C MET A 78 15.38 -20.71 24.31
N HIS A 79 15.35 -21.94 23.78
CA HIS A 79 15.37 -23.17 24.59
C HIS A 79 16.68 -23.29 25.37
N LYS A 80 17.81 -22.94 24.74
CA LYS A 80 19.13 -22.83 25.39
C LYS A 80 19.14 -21.81 26.53
N ILE A 81 18.37 -20.72 26.40
CA ILE A 81 18.27 -19.66 27.42
C ILE A 81 17.24 -20.04 28.50
N ARG A 82 16.14 -20.73 28.15
CA ARG A 82 15.04 -21.13 29.05
C ARG A 82 15.38 -22.29 29.98
N GLU A 83 16.36 -23.13 29.65
CA GLU A 83 16.90 -24.10 30.63
C GLU A 83 17.56 -23.42 31.85
N THR A 84 17.84 -22.11 31.81
CA THR A 84 18.44 -21.38 32.94
C THR A 84 17.47 -20.53 33.78
N LYS A 85 16.25 -20.22 33.32
CA LYS A 85 15.27 -19.44 34.13
C LYS A 85 13.83 -19.87 33.88
N SER A 86 13.17 -20.25 34.97
CA SER A 86 11.83 -20.83 35.01
C SER A 86 10.69 -19.88 34.59
N ARG A 87 9.64 -20.51 34.06
CA ARG A 87 8.22 -20.12 34.00
C ARG A 87 7.91 -18.61 33.85
N LYS A 88 7.58 -18.19 32.63
CA LYS A 88 6.63 -17.08 32.41
C LYS A 88 5.67 -17.39 31.26
N LYS A 89 4.39 -17.13 31.54
CA LYS A 89 3.19 -17.30 30.69
C LYS A 89 3.42 -16.83 29.25
N THR A 90 2.96 -17.65 28.31
CA THR A 90 2.84 -17.34 26.89
C THR A 90 2.06 -16.04 26.70
N GLY A 91 2.68 -15.07 26.02
CA GLY A 91 2.00 -13.87 25.51
C GLY A 91 1.01 -14.23 24.39
N PRO A 92 0.37 -13.23 23.76
CA PRO A 92 -0.48 -13.47 22.59
C PRO A 92 0.30 -14.26 21.54
N SER A 93 -0.36 -15.22 20.87
CA SER A 93 0.35 -16.08 19.92
C SER A 93 0.96 -15.22 18.82
N ILE A 94 2.23 -15.47 18.49
CA ILE A 94 3.01 -14.71 17.50
C ILE A 94 2.30 -14.66 16.15
N TYR A 95 1.47 -15.67 15.84
CA TYR A 95 0.57 -15.70 14.69
C TYR A 95 -0.38 -14.50 14.63
N LYS A 96 -0.93 -14.04 15.76
CA LYS A 96 -1.80 -12.86 15.78
C LYS A 96 -1.05 -11.58 15.41
N TYR A 97 0.17 -11.41 15.91
CA TYR A 97 1.02 -10.27 15.57
C TYR A 97 1.47 -10.32 14.11
N THR A 98 1.77 -11.51 13.59
CA THR A 98 2.19 -11.71 12.20
C THR A 98 1.04 -11.41 11.24
N PHE A 99 -0.16 -11.90 11.55
CA PHE A 99 -1.36 -11.62 10.77
C PHE A 99 -1.72 -10.14 10.79
N LEU A 100 -1.67 -9.48 11.95
CA LEU A 100 -1.88 -8.03 12.06
C LEU A 100 -0.83 -7.23 11.28
N LEU A 101 0.44 -7.67 11.30
CA LEU A 101 1.51 -7.02 10.55
C LEU A 101 1.36 -7.23 9.04
N LEU A 102 0.90 -8.39 8.58
CA LEU A 102 0.57 -8.61 7.18
C LEU A 102 -0.61 -7.73 6.74
N ILE A 103 -1.71 -7.70 7.50
CA ILE A 103 -2.82 -6.78 7.23
C ILE A 103 -2.29 -5.36 7.18
N PHE A 104 -1.47 -4.94 8.15
CA PHE A 104 -0.91 -3.60 8.16
C PHE A 104 -0.06 -3.32 6.92
N ILE A 105 0.82 -4.23 6.49
CA ILE A 105 1.60 -4.04 5.27
C ILE A 105 0.64 -3.91 4.07
N PHE A 106 -0.22 -4.89 3.84
CA PHE A 106 -1.13 -4.89 2.69
C PHE A 106 -2.12 -3.72 2.69
N SER A 107 -2.57 -3.24 3.83
CA SER A 107 -3.44 -2.06 3.92
C SER A 107 -2.71 -0.75 3.64
N PHE A 108 -1.38 -0.70 3.83
CA PHE A 108 -0.57 0.49 3.59
C PHE A 108 0.17 0.46 2.24
N VAL A 109 0.22 -0.68 1.54
CA VAL A 109 0.84 -0.76 0.20
C VAL A 109 0.27 0.30 -0.75
N PRO A 110 -1.05 0.49 -0.91
CA PRO A 110 -1.58 1.51 -1.85
C PRO A 110 -1.15 2.94 -1.51
N LEU A 111 -0.85 3.21 -0.23
CA LEU A 111 -0.48 4.53 0.27
C LEU A 111 1.03 4.78 0.19
N LEU A 112 1.83 3.71 0.22
CA LEU A 112 3.29 3.77 0.22
C LEU A 112 3.92 3.45 -1.15
N ALA A 113 3.25 2.66 -1.98
CA ALA A 113 3.72 2.28 -3.31
C ALA A 113 3.98 3.51 -4.21
N PRO A 114 3.12 4.55 -4.23
CA PRO A 114 3.38 5.76 -5.02
C PRO A 114 4.64 6.54 -4.63
N ILE A 115 5.19 6.31 -3.42
CA ILE A 115 6.47 6.94 -3.02
C ILE A 115 7.64 6.36 -3.85
N ILE A 116 7.50 5.15 -4.36
CA ILE A 116 8.56 4.41 -5.04
C ILE A 116 8.55 4.69 -6.55
N ASP A 117 7.38 4.64 -7.18
CA ASP A 117 7.20 4.75 -8.64
C ASP A 117 6.47 6.03 -9.08
N GLN A 118 6.16 6.92 -8.13
CA GLN A 118 5.45 8.19 -8.36
C GLN A 118 4.02 8.04 -8.90
N GLY A 119 3.47 6.82 -8.95
CA GLY A 119 2.14 6.57 -9.53
C GLY A 119 2.08 6.79 -11.04
N LYS A 120 3.20 6.69 -11.74
CA LYS A 120 3.25 6.80 -13.20
C LYS A 120 2.88 5.46 -13.85
N ASN A 121 2.12 5.55 -14.93
CA ASN A 121 1.71 4.43 -15.77
C ASN A 121 2.56 4.44 -17.05
N ASP A 122 3.30 3.38 -17.34
CA ASP A 122 4.24 3.30 -18.48
C ASP A 122 3.68 2.46 -19.64
N GLN A 123 2.36 2.24 -19.66
CA GLN A 123 1.69 1.39 -20.65
C GLN A 123 1.36 2.16 -21.95
N ASN A 124 0.90 1.41 -22.97
CA ASN A 124 0.45 1.98 -24.25
C ASN A 124 -0.61 3.07 -24.02
N PHE A 125 -0.52 4.17 -24.76
CA PHE A 125 -1.38 5.35 -24.68
C PHE A 125 -1.42 6.11 -23.36
N SER A 126 -0.68 5.67 -22.33
CA SER A 126 -0.56 6.44 -21.11
C SER A 126 0.21 7.74 -21.37
N VAL A 127 -0.24 8.84 -20.77
CA VAL A 127 0.42 10.14 -20.88
C VAL A 127 1.63 10.29 -19.94
N TYR A 128 1.93 9.28 -19.12
CA TYR A 128 3.20 9.21 -18.41
C TYR A 128 4.25 8.39 -19.14
N ASN A 129 3.86 7.68 -20.20
CA ASN A 129 4.77 6.93 -21.04
C ASN A 129 5.44 7.88 -22.05
N GLU A 130 6.77 7.99 -21.94
CA GLU A 130 7.62 8.83 -22.80
C GLU A 130 8.15 8.06 -24.04
N ASP A 131 7.89 6.76 -24.15
CA ASP A 131 8.25 5.95 -25.31
C ASP A 131 7.29 6.21 -26.51
N TRP A 132 7.63 5.67 -27.69
CA TRP A 132 6.94 5.92 -28.97
C TRP A 132 5.41 5.63 -28.94
N ASN A 133 5.00 4.66 -28.14
CA ASN A 133 3.62 4.19 -27.96
C ASN A 133 2.87 4.87 -26.80
N GLY A 134 3.49 5.81 -26.09
CA GLY A 134 2.86 6.63 -25.05
C GLY A 134 2.21 7.89 -25.63
N CYS A 135 1.47 8.62 -24.79
CA CYS A 135 0.79 9.88 -25.17
C CYS A 135 1.29 11.09 -24.36
N SER A 136 2.53 11.05 -23.85
CA SER A 136 3.09 12.15 -23.07
C SER A 136 3.20 13.46 -23.86
N ASP A 137 3.49 13.36 -25.16
CA ASP A 137 3.63 14.52 -26.04
C ASP A 137 2.27 15.12 -26.40
N PHE A 138 1.21 14.29 -26.51
CA PHE A 138 -0.16 14.79 -26.60
C PHE A 138 -0.54 15.62 -25.37
N LYS A 139 -0.30 15.11 -24.17
CA LYS A 139 -0.54 15.88 -22.95
C LYS A 139 0.25 17.20 -22.96
N LYS A 140 1.53 17.15 -23.34
CA LYS A 140 2.39 18.32 -23.39
C LYS A 140 1.92 19.34 -24.43
N LEU A 141 1.47 18.90 -25.60
CA LEU A 141 0.90 19.75 -26.64
C LEU A 141 -0.28 20.57 -26.09
N LEU A 142 -1.17 19.93 -25.33
CA LEU A 142 -2.31 20.59 -24.70
C LEU A 142 -1.90 21.59 -23.61
N GLU A 143 -0.94 21.22 -22.76
CA GLU A 143 -0.42 22.12 -21.72
C GLU A 143 0.30 23.33 -22.33
N ASP A 144 1.07 23.13 -23.41
CA ASP A 144 1.78 24.18 -24.14
C ASP A 144 0.80 25.13 -24.87
N ASP A 145 -0.37 24.64 -25.28
CA ASP A 145 -1.46 25.42 -25.87
C ASP A 145 -2.37 26.11 -24.82
N GLY A 146 -2.07 25.93 -23.53
CA GLY A 146 -2.66 26.67 -22.42
C GLY A 146 -3.80 25.97 -21.69
N TYR A 147 -4.08 24.70 -21.98
CA TYR A 147 -5.12 23.94 -21.27
C TYR A 147 -4.65 23.46 -19.88
N GLU A 148 -5.57 23.44 -18.91
CA GLU A 148 -5.35 22.78 -17.63
C GLU A 148 -5.60 21.26 -17.77
N VAL A 149 -4.52 20.48 -17.90
CA VAL A 149 -4.61 19.01 -18.04
C VAL A 149 -4.48 18.30 -16.69
N LYS A 150 -5.39 17.37 -16.41
CA LYS A 150 -5.40 16.49 -15.23
C LYS A 150 -5.53 15.03 -15.63
N ASN A 151 -5.09 14.15 -14.73
CA ASN A 151 -5.08 12.71 -14.94
C ASN A 151 -5.95 12.02 -13.90
N ILE A 152 -6.85 11.15 -14.34
CA ILE A 152 -7.72 10.35 -13.48
C ILE A 152 -7.06 9.00 -13.22
N GLN A 153 -6.56 8.80 -12.01
CA GLN A 153 -5.81 7.58 -11.64
C GLN A 153 -6.69 6.49 -11.00
N SER A 154 -7.92 6.84 -10.58
CA SER A 154 -8.65 6.05 -9.60
C SER A 154 -10.10 5.74 -9.96
N SER A 155 -10.89 6.77 -10.22
CA SER A 155 -12.31 6.63 -10.55
C SER A 155 -12.78 7.92 -11.20
N LEU A 156 -13.60 7.77 -12.23
CA LEU A 156 -14.19 8.87 -12.98
C LEU A 156 -14.94 9.84 -12.07
N SER A 157 -15.71 9.36 -11.08
CA SER A 157 -16.44 10.16 -10.06
C SER A 157 -15.61 11.21 -9.28
N THR A 158 -14.28 11.22 -9.42
CA THR A 158 -13.44 12.28 -8.85
C THR A 158 -13.64 13.62 -9.57
N THR A 159 -14.08 13.60 -10.82
CA THR A 159 -14.39 14.78 -11.66
C THR A 159 -15.53 15.60 -11.08
N GLU A 160 -16.55 14.99 -10.49
CA GLU A 160 -17.70 15.65 -9.83
C GLU A 160 -17.29 16.64 -8.72
N ARG A 161 -16.06 16.55 -8.22
CA ARG A 161 -15.53 17.43 -7.17
C ARG A 161 -14.88 18.70 -7.71
N ILE A 162 -14.78 18.81 -9.02
CA ILE A 162 -14.15 19.91 -9.73
C ILE A 162 -15.23 20.94 -10.07
N ASN A 163 -14.96 22.22 -9.80
CA ASN A 163 -15.89 23.32 -10.07
C ASN A 163 -15.53 24.03 -11.37
N LYS A 164 -15.43 23.25 -12.45
CA LYS A 164 -15.12 23.66 -13.84
C LYS A 164 -15.73 22.60 -14.77
N SER A 165 -16.04 22.99 -16.00
CA SER A 165 -16.44 22.04 -17.05
C SER A 165 -15.26 21.16 -17.44
N ILE A 166 -15.54 19.96 -17.95
CA ILE A 166 -14.52 18.93 -18.15
C ILE A 166 -14.62 18.38 -19.56
N VAL A 167 -13.48 18.29 -20.24
CA VAL A 167 -13.32 17.40 -21.40
C VAL A 167 -12.69 16.11 -20.90
N LEU A 168 -13.46 15.03 -20.90
CA LEU A 168 -12.96 13.70 -20.56
C LEU A 168 -12.33 13.05 -21.79
N VAL A 169 -11.05 12.74 -21.72
CA VAL A 169 -10.28 12.12 -22.81
C VAL A 169 -9.99 10.67 -22.47
N ILE A 170 -10.49 9.75 -23.31
CA ILE A 170 -10.31 8.30 -23.20
C ILE A 170 -9.42 7.85 -24.36
N LEU A 171 -8.22 7.35 -24.04
CA LEU A 171 -7.21 6.93 -25.02
C LEU A 171 -6.98 5.43 -24.93
N GLY A 172 -7.56 4.66 -25.85
CA GLY A 172 -7.24 3.23 -26.02
C GLY A 172 -7.46 2.39 -24.77
N SER A 173 -8.60 2.58 -24.07
CA SER A 173 -8.88 1.84 -22.83
C SER A 173 -8.91 0.33 -23.08
N ASN A 174 -8.30 -0.43 -22.18
CA ASN A 174 -8.28 -1.90 -22.25
C ASN A 174 -8.81 -2.57 -20.96
N GLU A 175 -9.33 -1.79 -20.03
CA GLU A 175 -10.11 -2.25 -18.87
C GLU A 175 -11.60 -1.96 -19.08
N PHE A 176 -12.46 -2.94 -18.79
CA PHE A 176 -13.92 -2.77 -18.91
C PHE A 176 -14.45 -1.75 -17.91
N TYR A 177 -15.27 -0.83 -18.41
CA TYR A 177 -16.07 0.07 -17.58
C TYR A 177 -17.15 -0.72 -16.85
N ASN A 178 -17.39 -0.40 -15.58
CA ASN A 178 -18.37 -1.09 -14.75
C ASN A 178 -19.80 -0.63 -15.08
N PRO A 179 -20.68 -1.52 -15.61
CA PRO A 179 -22.02 -1.12 -16.02
C PRO A 179 -22.91 -0.58 -14.89
N ILE A 180 -22.61 -0.91 -13.63
CA ILE A 180 -23.44 -0.53 -12.47
C ILE A 180 -23.10 0.89 -11.97
N TYR A 181 -21.85 1.34 -12.11
CA TYR A 181 -21.39 2.59 -11.48
C TYR A 181 -20.76 3.59 -12.44
N GLU A 182 -20.17 3.15 -13.55
CA GLU A 182 -19.48 4.05 -14.48
C GLU A 182 -20.37 4.45 -15.65
N ILE A 183 -21.22 3.54 -16.16
CA ILE A 183 -22.19 3.89 -17.20
C ILE A 183 -23.17 4.98 -16.74
N PRO A 184 -23.78 4.91 -15.52
CA PRO A 184 -24.60 6.02 -15.03
C PRO A 184 -23.82 7.32 -14.82
N TYR A 185 -22.51 7.24 -14.53
CA TYR A 185 -21.67 8.43 -14.40
C TYR A 185 -21.54 9.16 -15.74
N PHE A 186 -21.37 8.46 -16.87
CA PHE A 186 -21.28 9.10 -18.19
C PHE A 186 -22.55 9.87 -18.56
N MET A 187 -23.71 9.38 -18.12
CA MET A 187 -25.00 10.06 -18.30
C MET A 187 -25.02 11.40 -17.58
N GLU A 188 -24.80 11.38 -16.26
CA GLU A 188 -24.76 12.59 -15.43
C GLU A 188 -23.65 13.56 -15.89
N PHE A 189 -22.51 13.01 -16.30
CA PHE A 189 -21.39 13.80 -16.81
C PHE A 189 -21.77 14.61 -18.06
N LEU A 190 -22.48 14.03 -19.01
CA LEU A 190 -22.92 14.72 -20.23
C LEU A 190 -24.08 15.69 -19.96
N GLU A 191 -25.03 15.32 -19.09
CA GLU A 191 -26.11 16.21 -18.65
C GLU A 191 -25.59 17.48 -17.94
N ASP A 192 -24.45 17.39 -17.26
CA ASP A 192 -23.78 18.54 -16.63
C ASP A 192 -23.09 19.49 -17.64
N GLY A 193 -23.21 19.21 -18.93
CA GLY A 193 -22.65 20.00 -20.03
C GLY A 193 -21.15 19.80 -20.25
N ASN A 194 -20.64 18.62 -19.87
CA ASN A 194 -19.26 18.23 -20.12
C ASN A 194 -19.12 17.52 -21.47
N SER A 195 -17.88 17.40 -21.94
CA SER A 195 -17.58 16.86 -23.27
C SER A 195 -16.68 15.64 -23.22
N ILE A 196 -16.74 14.78 -24.24
CA ILE A 196 -15.97 13.53 -24.30
C ILE A 196 -15.18 13.46 -25.60
N LEU A 197 -13.87 13.18 -25.50
CA LEU A 197 -13.06 12.64 -26.59
C LEU A 197 -12.82 11.16 -26.33
N LEU A 198 -13.34 10.30 -27.19
CA LEU A 198 -13.12 8.87 -27.14
C LEU A 198 -12.27 8.42 -28.34
N CYS A 199 -11.08 7.90 -28.06
CA CYS A 199 -10.20 7.33 -29.06
C CYS A 199 -10.08 5.83 -28.81
N HIS A 200 -10.68 5.02 -29.68
CA HIS A 200 -10.70 3.57 -29.56
C HIS A 200 -9.39 2.96 -30.06
N ASP A 201 -8.90 1.91 -29.41
CA ASP A 201 -7.80 1.07 -29.94
C ASP A 201 -8.02 -0.39 -29.48
N HIS A 202 -8.69 -1.20 -30.31
CA HIS A 202 -8.97 -2.65 -30.17
C HIS A 202 -9.32 -3.15 -28.75
N GLY A 203 -9.89 -2.29 -27.92
CA GLY A 203 -10.01 -2.47 -26.47
C GLY A 203 -11.45 -2.36 -25.96
N SER A 204 -11.60 -2.07 -24.66
CA SER A 204 -12.89 -2.04 -23.96
C SER A 204 -13.79 -0.84 -24.34
N THR A 205 -13.24 0.15 -25.04
CA THR A 205 -14.02 1.27 -25.59
C THR A 205 -15.06 0.80 -26.60
N SER A 206 -14.85 -0.35 -27.27
CA SER A 206 -15.85 -0.93 -28.16
C SER A 206 -17.15 -1.23 -27.44
N THR A 207 -17.09 -1.55 -26.14
CA THR A 207 -18.29 -1.83 -25.35
C THR A 207 -18.95 -0.61 -24.73
N LEU A 208 -18.15 0.41 -24.42
CA LEU A 208 -18.60 1.58 -23.68
C LEU A 208 -19.77 2.31 -24.35
N LEU A 209 -19.63 2.67 -25.63
CA LEU A 209 -20.64 3.52 -26.30
C LEU A 209 -21.98 2.79 -26.51
N TRP A 210 -21.97 1.49 -26.79
CA TRP A 210 -23.22 0.74 -26.88
C TRP A 210 -23.85 0.55 -25.50
N GLU A 211 -23.07 0.28 -24.45
CA GLU A 211 -23.58 0.20 -23.08
C GLU A 211 -24.24 1.51 -22.63
N ILE A 212 -23.62 2.65 -22.96
CA ILE A 212 -24.21 3.97 -22.70
C ILE A 212 -25.49 4.16 -23.54
N PHE A 213 -25.50 3.81 -24.83
CA PHE A 213 -26.71 3.88 -25.65
C PHE A 213 -27.88 3.07 -25.06
N PHE A 214 -27.65 1.82 -24.64
CA PHE A 214 -28.72 1.03 -24.02
C PHE A 214 -29.17 1.60 -22.67
N ALA A 215 -28.26 2.19 -21.90
CA ALA A 215 -28.63 2.87 -20.67
C ALA A 215 -29.50 4.12 -20.94
N ASN A 216 -29.19 4.90 -21.99
CA ASN A 216 -29.98 6.04 -22.45
C ASN A 216 -31.41 5.62 -22.80
N ILE A 217 -31.58 4.66 -23.71
CA ILE A 217 -32.93 4.28 -24.21
C ILE A 217 -33.81 3.65 -23.12
N MET A 218 -33.21 3.09 -22.07
CA MET A 218 -33.93 2.53 -20.92
C MET A 218 -34.31 3.59 -19.88
N ASN A 219 -33.74 4.80 -19.98
CA ASN A 219 -34.01 5.91 -19.08
C ASN A 219 -35.00 6.91 -19.75
N PRO A 220 -36.26 6.98 -19.28
CA PRO A 220 -37.27 7.84 -19.90
C PRO A 220 -37.05 9.34 -19.69
N ASP A 221 -36.12 9.72 -18.82
CA ASP A 221 -35.86 11.11 -18.43
C ASP A 221 -34.74 11.78 -19.25
N VAL A 222 -34.09 11.06 -20.17
CA VAL A 222 -32.97 11.56 -20.98
C VAL A 222 -33.50 12.07 -22.33
N GLU A 223 -33.30 13.35 -22.63
CA GLU A 223 -33.75 13.98 -23.88
C GLU A 223 -32.74 13.82 -25.02
N ASP A 224 -31.44 13.86 -24.72
CA ASP A 224 -30.35 13.73 -25.69
C ASP A 224 -29.70 12.34 -25.65
N ILE A 225 -29.90 11.56 -26.71
CA ILE A 225 -29.40 10.19 -26.80
C ILE A 225 -27.99 10.20 -27.41
N ILE A 226 -27.02 9.61 -26.71
CA ILE A 226 -25.71 9.33 -27.33
C ILE A 226 -25.92 8.37 -28.50
N PRO A 227 -25.48 8.72 -29.72
CA PRO A 227 -25.55 7.86 -30.88
C PRO A 227 -24.98 6.45 -30.69
N LEU A 228 -25.67 5.45 -31.24
CA LEU A 228 -25.19 4.08 -31.28
C LEU A 228 -23.89 3.99 -32.10
N THR A 229 -22.85 3.41 -31.50
CA THR A 229 -21.55 3.20 -32.16
C THR A 229 -21.10 1.78 -31.97
N ILE A 230 -20.59 1.17 -33.04
CA ILE A 230 -20.03 -0.17 -33.02
C ILE A 230 -18.66 -0.12 -33.67
N PHE A 231 -17.68 -0.63 -32.95
CA PHE A 231 -16.33 -0.88 -33.46
C PHE A 231 -16.20 -2.38 -33.69
N PRO A 232 -16.01 -2.85 -34.94
CA PRO A 232 -15.70 -4.23 -35.21
C PRO A 232 -14.29 -4.55 -34.71
N ASP A 233 -14.09 -5.78 -34.27
CA ASP A 233 -12.74 -6.33 -34.08
C ASP A 233 -12.07 -6.47 -35.45
N GLY A 234 -10.81 -6.05 -35.57
CA GLY A 234 -10.01 -6.19 -36.80
C GLY A 234 -9.32 -4.91 -37.23
N ILE A 235 -8.30 -5.00 -38.08
CA ILE A 235 -7.42 -3.88 -38.44
C ILE A 235 -7.87 -3.26 -39.75
N LEU A 236 -8.06 -1.94 -39.78
CA LEU A 236 -8.25 -1.18 -41.00
C LEU A 236 -7.00 -1.29 -41.89
N ARG A 237 -7.19 -1.84 -43.09
CA ARG A 237 -6.18 -1.88 -44.15
C ARG A 237 -6.63 -1.00 -45.30
N ASP A 238 -5.83 -0.01 -45.65
CA ASP A 238 -6.07 0.85 -46.81
C ASP A 238 -5.04 0.57 -47.91
N HIS A 239 -5.51 0.06 -49.05
CA HIS A 239 -4.64 -0.28 -50.18
C HIS A 239 -4.35 0.90 -51.12
N LEU A 240 -5.07 2.01 -50.98
CA LEU A 240 -4.95 3.17 -51.86
C LEU A 240 -4.24 4.34 -51.17
N SER A 241 -4.52 4.57 -49.88
CA SER A 241 -4.03 5.71 -49.10
C SER A 241 -3.40 5.23 -47.80
N TYR A 242 -2.08 5.02 -47.82
CA TYR A 242 -1.30 4.55 -46.68
C TYR A 242 0.11 5.13 -46.68
N ASP A 243 0.78 5.12 -45.54
CA ASP A 243 2.19 5.53 -45.42
C ASP A 243 3.13 4.40 -45.89
N LYS A 244 3.74 3.67 -44.94
CA LYS A 244 4.70 2.59 -45.25
C LYS A 244 4.02 1.28 -45.63
N ARG A 245 2.84 1.01 -45.07
CA ARG A 245 2.10 -0.25 -45.22
C ARG A 245 0.59 -0.02 -45.10
N PRO A 246 -0.26 -0.88 -45.68
CA PRO A 246 -1.72 -0.71 -45.64
C PRO A 246 -2.33 -0.64 -44.23
N ASP A 247 -1.67 -1.20 -43.22
CA ASP A 247 -2.06 -1.10 -41.80
C ASP A 247 -1.70 0.26 -41.16
N PHE A 248 -1.17 1.22 -41.94
CA PHE A 248 -0.95 2.62 -41.56
C PHE A 248 -1.73 3.53 -42.52
N PRO A 249 -3.07 3.54 -42.43
CA PRO A 249 -3.90 4.27 -43.37
C PRO A 249 -3.71 5.78 -43.20
N ILE A 250 -3.74 6.50 -44.32
CA ILE A 250 -3.72 7.97 -44.35
C ILE A 250 -5.11 8.44 -44.73
N ILE A 251 -5.76 9.15 -43.81
CA ILE A 251 -7.08 9.72 -44.00
C ILE A 251 -6.91 11.07 -44.71
N THR A 252 -7.51 11.19 -45.89
CA THR A 252 -7.46 12.40 -46.74
C THR A 252 -8.83 12.92 -47.13
N THR A 253 -9.88 12.14 -46.87
CA THR A 253 -11.27 12.51 -47.14
C THR A 253 -11.90 12.99 -45.84
N PHE A 254 -12.15 14.29 -45.75
CA PHE A 254 -12.78 14.92 -44.60
C PHE A 254 -14.06 15.64 -45.00
N THR A 255 -15.06 15.62 -44.12
CA THR A 255 -16.26 16.45 -44.28
C THR A 255 -15.98 17.86 -43.74
N ASN A 256 -16.79 18.83 -44.15
CA ASN A 256 -16.62 20.20 -43.69
C ASN A 256 -17.14 20.36 -42.25
N HIS A 257 -16.23 20.48 -41.29
CA HIS A 257 -16.53 20.64 -39.86
C HIS A 257 -15.45 21.52 -39.20
N PRO A 258 -15.72 22.27 -38.10
CA PRO A 258 -14.69 23.01 -37.38
C PRO A 258 -13.45 22.18 -37.03
N ILE A 259 -13.64 20.92 -36.62
CA ILE A 259 -12.55 19.99 -36.29
C ILE A 259 -11.61 19.73 -37.48
N THR A 260 -12.15 19.65 -38.70
CA THR A 260 -11.39 19.29 -39.90
C THR A 260 -10.81 20.50 -40.63
N GLN A 261 -10.95 21.72 -40.08
CA GLN A 261 -10.41 22.92 -40.70
C GLN A 261 -8.88 22.92 -40.72
N GLY A 262 -8.32 23.09 -41.94
CA GLY A 262 -6.88 23.11 -42.14
C GLY A 262 -6.21 21.73 -42.13
N ILE A 263 -6.99 20.66 -42.01
CA ILE A 263 -6.52 19.27 -42.02
C ILE A 263 -6.52 18.74 -43.45
N ASN A 264 -5.38 18.21 -43.91
CA ASN A 264 -5.20 17.65 -45.24
C ASN A 264 -4.99 16.14 -45.18
N ASN A 265 -4.18 15.67 -44.23
CA ASN A 265 -3.86 14.27 -44.08
C ASN A 265 -3.61 13.90 -42.61
N ILE A 266 -4.16 12.76 -42.20
CA ILE A 266 -3.97 12.21 -40.85
C ILE A 266 -3.49 10.78 -40.99
N VAL A 267 -2.39 10.46 -40.31
CA VAL A 267 -1.87 9.09 -40.26
C VAL A 267 -2.40 8.39 -39.02
N LEU A 268 -2.81 7.14 -39.22
CA LEU A 268 -3.27 6.20 -38.20
C LEU A 268 -2.34 4.99 -38.18
N SER A 269 -2.34 4.22 -37.09
CA SER A 269 -1.53 3.01 -36.96
C SER A 269 -2.37 1.87 -36.43
N LYS A 270 -2.65 0.89 -37.31
CA LYS A 270 -3.49 -0.27 -37.01
C LYS A 270 -4.85 0.12 -36.43
N SER A 271 -5.45 1.19 -36.93
CA SER A 271 -6.79 1.66 -36.55
C SER A 271 -7.86 0.56 -36.67
N SER A 272 -8.93 0.65 -35.89
CA SER A 272 -10.22 0.02 -36.22
C SER A 272 -11.04 0.98 -37.09
N VAL A 273 -12.36 0.81 -37.16
CA VAL A 273 -13.33 1.69 -37.82
C VAL A 273 -14.61 1.75 -37.00
N ALA A 274 -15.43 2.79 -37.16
CA ALA A 274 -16.83 2.68 -36.78
C ALA A 274 -17.61 1.99 -37.92
N VAL A 275 -18.58 1.14 -37.58
CA VAL A 275 -19.46 0.49 -38.57
C VAL A 275 -20.10 1.56 -39.45
N GLY A 276 -19.78 1.49 -40.75
CA GLY A 276 -20.07 2.52 -41.75
C GLY A 276 -21.39 2.32 -42.52
N GLY A 277 -21.49 3.00 -43.66
CA GLY A 277 -22.61 2.83 -44.60
C GLY A 277 -23.95 3.34 -44.06
N PRO A 278 -25.08 2.69 -44.42
CA PRO A 278 -26.41 3.10 -43.96
C PRO A 278 -26.59 3.12 -42.43
N PHE A 279 -25.76 2.36 -41.70
CA PHE A 279 -25.78 2.33 -40.24
C PHE A 279 -25.46 3.70 -39.63
N VAL A 280 -24.57 4.45 -40.28
CA VAL A 280 -24.13 5.76 -39.79
C VAL A 280 -25.24 6.81 -39.92
N GLU A 281 -25.99 6.79 -41.02
CA GLU A 281 -27.13 7.69 -41.21
C GLU A 281 -28.20 7.49 -40.13
N TYR A 282 -28.41 6.23 -39.70
CA TYR A 282 -29.30 5.90 -38.59
C TYR A 282 -28.73 6.33 -37.23
N SER A 283 -27.43 6.11 -36.99
CA SER A 283 -26.79 6.37 -35.70
C SER A 283 -26.88 7.85 -35.28
N GLY A 284 -26.96 8.77 -36.23
CA GLY A 284 -27.08 10.21 -35.97
C GLY A 284 -25.75 10.91 -35.67
N TRP A 285 -24.62 10.28 -36.01
CA TRP A 285 -23.28 10.86 -35.98
C TRP A 285 -23.02 11.82 -37.15
N ASP A 286 -22.32 12.93 -36.88
CA ASP A 286 -21.68 13.73 -37.92
C ASP A 286 -20.32 13.11 -38.25
N VAL A 287 -20.22 12.44 -39.40
CA VAL A 287 -18.94 11.85 -39.82
C VAL A 287 -17.97 12.95 -40.21
N LEU A 288 -16.75 12.88 -39.70
CA LEU A 288 -15.69 13.86 -39.95
C LEU A 288 -14.67 13.38 -40.99
N GLY A 289 -14.42 12.07 -41.06
CA GLY A 289 -13.39 11.53 -41.94
C GLY A 289 -13.64 10.08 -42.35
N TYR A 290 -13.18 9.78 -43.57
CA TYR A 290 -13.33 8.48 -44.22
C TYR A 290 -11.98 7.96 -44.71
N SER A 291 -11.79 6.65 -44.59
CA SER A 291 -10.73 5.94 -45.32
C SER A 291 -11.02 5.90 -46.82
N SER A 292 -10.10 5.34 -47.61
CA SER A 292 -10.35 5.19 -49.04
C SER A 292 -11.39 4.11 -49.34
N TYR A 293 -12.01 4.19 -50.53
CA TYR A 293 -12.93 3.16 -51.03
C TYR A 293 -12.30 1.76 -51.16
N SER A 294 -10.96 1.66 -51.24
CA SER A 294 -10.23 0.39 -51.36
C SER A 294 -9.80 -0.16 -50.00
N SER A 295 -10.35 0.36 -48.92
CA SER A 295 -10.06 -0.11 -47.57
C SER A 295 -11.07 -1.15 -47.10
N PHE A 296 -10.63 -1.97 -46.15
CA PHE A 296 -11.46 -2.94 -45.45
C PHE A 296 -10.89 -3.19 -44.05
N VAL A 297 -11.71 -3.78 -43.18
CA VAL A 297 -11.29 -4.24 -41.86
C VAL A 297 -10.91 -5.71 -41.97
N ASP A 298 -9.65 -6.01 -41.75
CA ASP A 298 -9.10 -7.36 -41.74
C ASP A 298 -9.26 -7.96 -40.34
N LYS A 299 -10.19 -8.91 -40.18
CA LYS A 299 -10.50 -9.52 -38.88
C LYS A 299 -9.58 -10.68 -38.52
N ASN A 300 -9.03 -11.36 -39.52
CA ASN A 300 -8.28 -12.60 -39.35
C ASN A 300 -6.74 -12.39 -39.53
N ASP A 301 -6.32 -11.17 -39.87
CA ASP A 301 -4.95 -10.72 -40.15
C ASP A 301 -4.30 -11.45 -41.35
N ASP A 302 -5.09 -11.88 -42.34
CA ASP A 302 -4.60 -12.56 -43.56
C ASP A 302 -4.23 -11.60 -44.71
N GLN A 303 -4.55 -10.31 -44.54
CA GLN A 303 -4.26 -9.20 -45.48
C GLN A 303 -5.07 -9.23 -46.78
N GLU A 304 -6.06 -10.10 -46.91
CA GLU A 304 -6.97 -10.19 -48.05
C GLU A 304 -8.39 -9.88 -47.57
N PHE A 305 -9.23 -9.31 -48.45
CA PHE A 305 -10.63 -9.07 -48.11
C PHE A 305 -11.46 -10.28 -48.52
N ASP A 306 -12.16 -10.88 -47.55
CA ASP A 306 -13.16 -11.93 -47.79
C ASP A 306 -14.47 -11.57 -47.09
N GLU A 307 -15.57 -11.47 -47.84
CA GLU A 307 -16.89 -11.15 -47.28
C GLU A 307 -17.37 -12.20 -46.27
N ASP A 308 -16.93 -13.46 -46.40
CA ASP A 308 -17.31 -14.55 -45.50
C ASP A 308 -16.62 -14.43 -44.12
N ASP A 309 -15.42 -13.86 -44.05
CA ASP A 309 -14.61 -13.74 -42.83
C ASP A 309 -14.62 -12.29 -42.26
N ASP A 310 -14.57 -11.27 -43.13
CA ASP A 310 -14.50 -9.84 -42.80
C ASP A 310 -15.89 -9.19 -42.77
N ASN A 311 -16.76 -9.74 -41.92
CA ASN A 311 -18.09 -9.21 -41.66
C ASN A 311 -18.36 -9.00 -40.16
N ILE A 312 -19.46 -8.32 -39.84
CA ILE A 312 -19.97 -8.15 -38.49
C ILE A 312 -21.43 -8.59 -38.39
N ASP A 313 -21.72 -9.33 -37.32
CA ASP A 313 -23.09 -9.70 -36.93
C ASP A 313 -23.67 -8.62 -35.98
N LEU A 314 -24.67 -7.92 -36.49
CA LEU A 314 -25.44 -6.86 -35.85
C LEU A 314 -26.84 -7.33 -35.44
N SER A 315 -27.15 -8.63 -35.54
CA SER A 315 -28.47 -9.16 -35.17
C SER A 315 -28.80 -8.93 -33.69
N PHE A 316 -27.80 -8.79 -32.82
CA PHE A 316 -27.98 -8.55 -31.39
C PHE A 316 -28.63 -7.19 -31.06
N ILE A 317 -28.57 -6.22 -31.97
CA ILE A 317 -29.22 -4.90 -31.84
C ILE A 317 -30.50 -4.78 -32.68
N ALA A 318 -30.89 -5.81 -33.44
CA ALA A 318 -32.03 -5.75 -34.34
C ALA A 318 -33.31 -5.28 -33.63
N ASP A 319 -33.58 -5.80 -32.43
CA ASP A 319 -34.75 -5.43 -31.63
C ASP A 319 -34.71 -3.97 -31.14
N ALA A 320 -33.53 -3.33 -31.11
CA ALA A 320 -33.33 -1.97 -30.64
C ALA A 320 -33.37 -0.91 -31.76
N LEU A 321 -33.17 -1.31 -33.02
CA LEU A 321 -33.09 -0.41 -34.17
C LEU A 321 -34.45 0.18 -34.59
N GLY A 322 -35.56 -0.43 -34.14
CA GLY A 322 -36.92 0.09 -34.36
C GLY A 322 -37.38 0.08 -35.82
N ASP A 323 -38.56 0.63 -36.07
CA ASP A 323 -39.22 0.59 -37.40
C ASP A 323 -38.60 1.56 -38.43
N ASP A 324 -37.72 2.47 -38.00
CA ASP A 324 -37.08 3.48 -38.85
C ASP A 324 -35.78 2.98 -39.52
N PHE A 325 -35.28 1.81 -39.14
CA PHE A 325 -34.10 1.19 -39.74
C PHE A 325 -34.49 0.37 -40.99
N PRO A 326 -33.68 0.37 -42.07
CA PRO A 326 -34.04 -0.34 -43.31
C PRO A 326 -34.20 -1.87 -43.11
N ASP A 327 -35.38 -2.41 -43.43
CA ASP A 327 -35.71 -3.84 -43.33
C ASP A 327 -34.79 -4.75 -44.17
N ASP A 328 -34.18 -4.22 -45.22
CA ASP A 328 -33.31 -4.92 -46.16
C ASP A 328 -31.81 -4.83 -45.81
N PHE A 329 -31.47 -4.18 -44.69
CA PHE A 329 -30.09 -4.10 -44.23
C PHE A 329 -29.59 -5.48 -43.73
N PRO A 330 -28.45 -6.00 -44.23
CA PRO A 330 -27.97 -7.33 -43.89
C PRO A 330 -27.33 -7.32 -42.49
N LEU A 331 -28.16 -7.48 -41.45
CA LEU A 331 -27.71 -7.46 -40.05
C LEU A 331 -26.89 -8.69 -39.63
N GLU A 332 -27.08 -9.86 -40.24
CA GLU A 332 -26.38 -11.09 -39.82
C GLU A 332 -24.93 -11.14 -40.33
N GLU A 333 -24.68 -10.62 -41.53
CA GLU A 333 -23.38 -10.66 -42.22
C GLU A 333 -23.15 -9.32 -42.93
N PHE A 334 -22.89 -8.24 -42.17
CA PHE A 334 -22.59 -6.94 -42.76
C PHE A 334 -21.10 -6.87 -43.15
N PRO A 335 -20.75 -6.72 -44.44
CA PRO A 335 -19.36 -6.72 -44.87
C PRO A 335 -18.61 -5.49 -44.33
N LEU A 336 -17.35 -5.67 -43.93
CA LEU A 336 -16.47 -4.61 -43.44
C LEU A 336 -15.50 -4.13 -44.53
N GLY A 337 -15.99 -4.03 -45.76
CA GLY A 337 -15.23 -3.59 -46.92
C GLY A 337 -16.14 -3.21 -48.09
N VAL A 338 -15.55 -2.83 -49.23
CA VAL A 338 -16.27 -2.41 -50.46
C VAL A 338 -16.99 -1.05 -50.33
N TYR A 339 -16.72 -0.31 -49.26
CA TYR A 339 -17.12 1.08 -49.05
C TYR A 339 -16.09 1.83 -48.20
N GLU A 340 -16.18 3.16 -48.19
CA GLU A 340 -15.33 4.03 -47.39
C GLU A 340 -15.64 3.84 -45.89
N GLN A 341 -14.63 3.50 -45.09
CA GLN A 341 -14.80 3.23 -43.67
C GLN A 341 -14.77 4.51 -42.86
N VAL A 342 -15.58 4.57 -41.80
CA VAL A 342 -15.67 5.74 -40.93
C VAL A 342 -14.60 5.66 -39.84
N VAL A 343 -13.80 6.71 -39.73
CA VAL A 343 -12.66 6.77 -38.78
C VAL A 343 -12.79 7.87 -37.73
N PHE A 344 -13.53 8.94 -38.05
CA PHE A 344 -13.76 10.08 -37.16
C PHE A 344 -15.22 10.48 -37.20
N MET A 345 -15.81 10.72 -36.03
CA MET A 345 -17.19 11.14 -35.88
C MET A 345 -17.29 12.19 -34.77
N ALA A 346 -18.30 13.04 -34.85
CA ALA A 346 -18.66 13.97 -33.80
C ALA A 346 -20.17 14.06 -33.62
N LYS A 347 -20.58 14.46 -32.42
CA LYS A 347 -21.97 14.74 -32.09
C LYS A 347 -22.03 15.95 -31.19
N GLU A 348 -22.82 16.93 -31.57
CA GLU A 348 -23.22 18.04 -30.73
C GLU A 348 -24.65 17.80 -30.26
N THR A 349 -24.87 17.89 -28.94
CA THR A 349 -26.18 17.96 -28.31
C THR A 349 -26.38 19.37 -27.74
N ASP A 350 -27.54 19.66 -27.13
CA ASP A 350 -27.81 21.01 -26.62
C ASP A 350 -26.83 21.40 -25.50
N ASP A 351 -26.43 20.43 -24.67
CA ASP A 351 -25.57 20.65 -23.52
C ASP A 351 -24.14 20.06 -23.68
N SER A 352 -23.91 19.10 -24.59
CA SER A 352 -22.63 18.36 -24.64
C SER A 352 -22.05 18.18 -26.06
N ARG A 353 -20.73 17.98 -26.13
CA ARG A 353 -20.03 17.63 -27.38
C ARG A 353 -19.25 16.33 -27.21
N ILE A 354 -19.36 15.44 -28.19
CA ILE A 354 -18.68 14.15 -28.20
C ILE A 354 -17.90 14.01 -29.50
N VAL A 355 -16.62 13.67 -29.42
CA VAL A 355 -15.78 13.30 -30.56
C VAL A 355 -15.33 11.85 -30.37
N VAL A 356 -15.42 11.09 -31.46
CA VAL A 356 -15.04 9.69 -31.50
C VAL A 356 -14.01 9.46 -32.61
N SER A 357 -12.91 8.80 -32.27
CA SER A 357 -11.92 8.29 -33.21
C SER A 357 -11.82 6.77 -33.09
N ALA A 358 -11.65 6.10 -34.24
CA ALA A 358 -11.45 4.66 -34.31
C ALA A 358 -10.03 4.19 -34.01
N ASP A 359 -9.13 5.12 -33.70
CA ASP A 359 -7.73 4.88 -33.35
C ASP A 359 -7.35 5.74 -32.14
N ALA A 360 -6.54 5.24 -31.21
CA ALA A 360 -5.89 6.04 -30.16
C ALA A 360 -4.43 6.37 -30.49
N SER A 361 -3.83 5.62 -31.42
CA SER A 361 -2.44 5.78 -31.82
C SER A 361 -2.17 7.09 -32.56
N LEU A 362 -3.19 7.75 -33.11
CA LEU A 362 -3.03 9.06 -33.74
C LEU A 362 -2.44 10.13 -32.80
N PHE A 363 -2.55 9.93 -31.47
CA PHE A 363 -2.01 10.80 -30.43
C PHE A 363 -0.82 10.21 -29.68
N ASN A 364 -0.30 9.05 -30.11
CA ASN A 364 0.93 8.53 -29.55
C ASN A 364 2.12 9.41 -29.94
N ASN A 365 3.20 9.31 -29.17
CA ASN A 365 4.39 10.15 -29.31
C ASN A 365 5.07 10.00 -30.69
N GLU A 366 4.90 8.87 -31.38
CA GLU A 366 5.41 8.69 -32.74
C GLU A 366 4.58 9.48 -33.76
N LEU A 367 3.28 9.22 -33.86
CA LEU A 367 2.40 9.79 -34.89
C LEU A 367 2.08 11.25 -34.65
N ILE A 368 1.94 11.68 -33.39
CA ILE A 368 1.68 13.08 -33.09
C ILE A 368 2.85 13.99 -33.45
N ASN A 369 4.07 13.46 -33.56
CA ASN A 369 5.26 14.23 -33.93
C ASN A 369 5.76 13.91 -35.34
N GLU A 370 5.07 13.06 -36.10
CA GLU A 370 5.51 12.66 -37.43
C GLU A 370 5.36 13.82 -38.42
N ASP A 371 6.48 14.19 -39.05
CA ASP A 371 6.52 15.28 -40.02
C ASP A 371 5.66 14.95 -41.26
N GLY A 372 4.81 15.89 -41.68
CA GLY A 372 4.03 15.77 -42.91
C GLY A 372 2.59 15.28 -42.72
N TYR A 373 2.16 15.10 -41.47
CA TYR A 373 0.77 14.83 -41.10
C TYR A 373 0.23 15.90 -40.15
N ASP A 374 -1.09 16.10 -40.18
CA ASP A 374 -1.77 17.15 -39.44
C ASP A 374 -2.30 16.67 -38.06
N ASN A 375 -1.78 15.56 -37.51
CA ASN A 375 -2.24 14.94 -36.26
C ASN A 375 -2.26 15.92 -35.08
N GLN A 376 -1.24 16.78 -34.95
CA GLN A 376 -1.20 17.84 -33.91
C GLN A 376 -2.32 18.86 -34.07
N GLN A 377 -2.54 19.33 -35.31
CA GLN A 377 -3.56 20.33 -35.59
C GLN A 377 -4.95 19.74 -35.35
N LEU A 378 -5.18 18.47 -35.70
CA LEU A 378 -6.43 17.78 -35.43
C LEU A 378 -6.70 17.68 -33.93
N ALA A 379 -5.70 17.30 -33.11
CA ALA A 379 -5.81 17.27 -31.65
C ALA A 379 -6.30 18.61 -31.09
N LEU A 380 -5.67 19.72 -31.51
CA LEU A 380 -6.03 21.06 -31.06
C LEU A 380 -7.44 21.48 -31.52
N ASN A 381 -7.78 21.21 -32.79
CA ASN A 381 -9.11 21.50 -33.31
C ASN A 381 -10.21 20.71 -32.58
N MET A 382 -9.94 19.44 -32.23
CA MET A 382 -10.86 18.62 -31.44
C MET A 382 -11.06 19.21 -30.04
N MET A 383 -9.99 19.60 -29.35
CA MET A 383 -10.10 20.19 -28.02
C MET A 383 -10.84 21.53 -28.03
N GLU A 384 -10.52 22.41 -28.98
CA GLU A 384 -11.17 23.71 -29.12
C GLU A 384 -12.68 23.55 -29.37
N TRP A 385 -13.06 22.60 -30.21
CA TRP A 385 -14.47 22.30 -30.44
C TRP A 385 -15.14 21.67 -29.20
N LEU A 386 -14.46 20.76 -28.49
CA LEU A 386 -15.03 20.10 -27.30
C LEU A 386 -15.28 21.05 -26.12
N ILE A 387 -14.56 22.16 -26.02
CA ILE A 387 -14.80 23.20 -25.00
C ILE A 387 -15.86 24.24 -25.42
N HIS A 388 -16.66 23.96 -26.46
CA HIS A 388 -17.70 24.86 -26.97
C HIS A 388 -17.19 26.22 -27.47
N ASP A 389 -15.92 26.29 -27.89
CA ASP A 389 -15.25 27.54 -28.27
C ASP A 389 -15.25 28.59 -27.12
N GLU A 390 -15.32 28.11 -25.86
CA GLU A 390 -15.29 28.93 -24.65
C GLU A 390 -13.86 29.21 -24.16
N ASP A 391 -13.73 29.90 -23.02
CA ASP A 391 -12.42 30.18 -22.43
C ASP A 391 -11.81 28.91 -21.81
N LYS A 392 -10.56 28.61 -22.18
CA LYS A 392 -9.80 27.46 -21.66
C LYS A 392 -9.68 27.47 -20.14
N ASP A 393 -9.73 28.66 -19.52
CA ASP A 393 -9.65 28.81 -18.06
C ASP A 393 -10.89 28.23 -17.33
N ASP A 394 -12.04 28.11 -18.01
CA ASP A 394 -13.27 27.55 -17.44
C ASP A 394 -13.36 26.03 -17.58
N TRP A 395 -12.46 25.43 -18.36
CA TRP A 395 -12.43 24.00 -18.68
C TRP A 395 -11.20 23.29 -18.09
N ILE A 396 -11.33 21.99 -17.84
CA ILE A 396 -10.23 21.08 -17.52
C ILE A 396 -10.25 19.92 -18.49
N ILE A 397 -9.10 19.58 -19.05
CA ILE A 397 -8.94 18.34 -19.81
C ILE A 397 -8.56 17.23 -18.82
N ALA A 398 -9.45 16.27 -18.61
CA ALA A 398 -9.24 15.14 -17.73
C ALA A 398 -8.97 13.87 -18.55
N ILE A 399 -7.76 13.33 -18.45
CA ILE A 399 -7.35 12.12 -19.17
C ILE A 399 -7.58 10.89 -18.29
N ASP A 400 -8.29 9.90 -18.81
CA ASP A 400 -8.58 8.64 -18.13
C ASP A 400 -7.37 7.70 -18.14
N GLU A 401 -6.64 7.68 -17.04
CA GLU A 401 -5.53 6.74 -16.80
C GLU A 401 -5.96 5.52 -16.00
N ALA A 402 -7.18 5.53 -15.45
CA ALA A 402 -7.67 4.47 -14.60
C ALA A 402 -7.95 3.19 -15.41
N HIS A 403 -8.27 3.31 -16.69
CA HIS A 403 -8.63 2.20 -17.58
C HIS A 403 -7.52 1.79 -18.58
N ILE A 404 -6.30 2.31 -18.41
CA ILE A 404 -5.12 1.91 -19.17
C ILE A 404 -4.29 0.92 -18.33
N ARG A 405 -4.22 -0.33 -18.76
CA ARG A 405 -3.52 -1.44 -18.07
C ARG A 405 -2.52 -2.15 -18.98
N PRO A 406 -1.61 -2.98 -18.44
CA PRO A 406 -0.78 -3.84 -19.28
C PRO A 406 -1.63 -4.87 -20.04
N GLU A 407 -1.45 -4.94 -21.35
CA GLU A 407 -2.22 -5.84 -22.23
C GLU A 407 -2.05 -7.33 -21.90
N LYS A 408 -0.83 -7.72 -21.52
CA LYS A 408 -0.44 -9.13 -21.34
C LYS A 408 -0.23 -9.54 -19.89
N SER A 409 -0.32 -8.60 -18.94
CA SER A 409 0.01 -8.88 -17.55
C SER A 409 -0.85 -8.06 -16.58
N ARG A 410 -0.70 -8.32 -15.28
CA ARG A 410 -1.36 -7.51 -14.27
C ARG A 410 -0.50 -6.30 -13.97
N ASP A 411 -1.14 -5.14 -13.91
CA ASP A 411 -0.49 -3.93 -13.46
C ASP A 411 0.00 -4.06 -12.01
N VAL A 412 1.32 -4.05 -11.85
CA VAL A 412 2.00 -4.06 -10.54
C VAL A 412 2.50 -2.67 -10.16
N SER A 413 2.24 -1.65 -10.97
CA SER A 413 2.48 -0.27 -10.62
C SER A 413 1.63 0.12 -9.40
N SER A 414 2.03 1.18 -8.71
CA SER A 414 1.26 1.69 -7.59
C SER A 414 -0.11 2.21 -8.01
N ALA A 415 -0.24 2.73 -9.23
CA ALA A 415 -1.50 3.12 -9.83
C ALA A 415 -2.42 1.90 -10.01
N GLY A 416 -1.92 0.82 -10.63
CA GLY A 416 -2.64 -0.45 -10.78
C GLY A 416 -3.03 -1.10 -9.47
N ILE A 417 -2.12 -1.14 -8.49
CA ILE A 417 -2.42 -1.66 -7.15
C ILE A 417 -3.47 -0.79 -6.47
N PHE A 418 -3.36 0.54 -6.55
CA PHE A 418 -4.35 1.44 -5.95
C PHE A 418 -5.74 1.27 -6.57
N GLY A 419 -5.81 1.25 -7.91
CA GLY A 419 -7.05 1.00 -8.67
C GLY A 419 -7.71 -0.31 -8.26
N PHE A 420 -6.94 -1.40 -8.23
CA PHE A 420 -7.42 -2.71 -7.77
C PHE A 420 -8.01 -2.65 -6.36
N TYR A 421 -7.31 -2.03 -5.40
CA TYR A 421 -7.81 -1.90 -4.03
C TYR A 421 -9.09 -1.05 -3.97
N LEU A 422 -9.14 0.04 -4.72
CA LEU A 422 -10.29 0.93 -4.75
C LEU A 422 -11.51 0.22 -5.36
N GLN A 423 -11.34 -0.51 -6.45
CA GLN A 423 -12.39 -1.31 -7.08
C GLN A 423 -13.03 -2.29 -6.08
N TYR A 424 -12.23 -2.99 -5.27
CA TYR A 424 -12.77 -3.85 -4.21
C TYR A 424 -13.51 -3.07 -3.12
N ILE A 425 -12.98 -1.91 -2.70
CA ILE A 425 -13.63 -1.08 -1.68
C ILE A 425 -14.96 -0.56 -2.21
N VAL A 426 -14.98 -0.02 -3.43
CA VAL A 426 -16.17 0.47 -4.11
C VAL A 426 -17.19 -0.66 -4.18
N HIS A 427 -16.86 -1.79 -4.80
CA HIS A 427 -17.75 -2.95 -4.90
C HIS A 427 -18.30 -3.42 -3.53
N LEU A 428 -17.47 -3.46 -2.49
CA LEU A 428 -17.92 -3.83 -1.15
C LEU A 428 -18.89 -2.82 -0.54
N SER A 429 -18.70 -1.53 -0.84
CA SER A 429 -19.48 -0.41 -0.30
C SER A 429 -20.78 -0.16 -1.06
N THR A 430 -20.80 -0.42 -2.37
CA THR A 430 -21.93 -0.13 -3.25
C THR A 430 -22.90 -1.30 -3.37
N ASN A 431 -22.47 -2.54 -3.13
CA ASN A 431 -23.39 -3.67 -3.08
C ASN A 431 -24.18 -3.68 -1.75
N PRO A 432 -25.53 -3.55 -1.78
CA PRO A 432 -26.35 -3.38 -0.57
C PRO A 432 -26.25 -4.53 0.43
N ILE A 433 -25.91 -5.74 -0.04
CA ILE A 433 -25.78 -6.91 0.83
C ILE A 433 -24.41 -6.89 1.51
N THR A 434 -23.34 -6.67 0.75
CA THR A 434 -21.97 -6.70 1.30
C THR A 434 -21.68 -5.50 2.17
N ALA A 435 -22.25 -4.33 1.87
CA ALA A 435 -22.06 -3.09 2.61
C ALA A 435 -22.44 -3.22 4.09
N TRP A 436 -23.45 -4.03 4.42
CA TRP A 436 -23.88 -4.29 5.80
C TRP A 436 -23.11 -5.43 6.45
N ILE A 437 -22.79 -6.48 5.69
CA ILE A 437 -22.13 -7.69 6.20
C ILE A 437 -20.66 -7.41 6.53
N TYR A 438 -19.97 -6.64 5.71
CA TYR A 438 -18.53 -6.44 5.81
C TYR A 438 -18.11 -5.69 7.09
N PRO A 439 -18.74 -4.57 7.50
CA PRO A 439 -18.43 -3.92 8.77
C PRO A 439 -18.65 -4.84 9.97
N LEU A 440 -19.71 -5.66 9.95
CA LEU A 440 -20.00 -6.63 11.01
C LEU A 440 -18.93 -7.73 11.08
N LEU A 441 -18.52 -8.28 9.94
CA LEU A 441 -17.44 -9.26 9.85
C LEU A 441 -16.09 -8.67 10.27
N ALA A 442 -15.80 -7.43 9.88
CA ALA A 442 -14.61 -6.69 10.29
C ALA A 442 -14.57 -6.48 11.81
N ILE A 443 -15.67 -6.02 12.42
CA ILE A 443 -15.79 -5.88 13.88
C ILE A 443 -15.65 -7.24 14.57
N TYR A 444 -16.29 -8.29 14.06
CA TYR A 444 -16.21 -9.64 14.62
C TYR A 444 -14.78 -10.18 14.59
N THR A 445 -14.09 -10.06 13.45
CA THR A 445 -12.70 -10.50 13.28
C THR A 445 -11.75 -9.67 14.13
N LEU A 446 -11.84 -8.34 14.12
CA LEU A 446 -11.06 -7.46 14.99
C LEU A 446 -11.24 -7.82 16.47
N ASN A 447 -12.48 -8.03 16.94
CA ASN A 447 -12.74 -8.43 18.33
C ASN A 447 -12.14 -9.80 18.71
N LYS A 448 -11.99 -10.72 17.74
CA LYS A 448 -11.36 -12.03 17.94
C LYS A 448 -9.83 -11.94 17.99
N TYR A 449 -9.24 -11.03 17.21
CA TYR A 449 -7.80 -10.88 17.06
C TYR A 449 -7.18 -9.84 17.99
N LEU A 450 -7.92 -8.82 18.40
CA LEU A 450 -7.48 -7.83 19.39
C LEU A 450 -7.15 -8.51 20.74
N PRO A 451 -6.08 -8.07 21.42
CA PRO A 451 -5.69 -8.63 22.70
C PRO A 451 -6.79 -8.35 23.74
N LYS A 452 -7.53 -9.40 24.15
CA LYS A 452 -8.49 -9.29 25.24
C LYS A 452 -7.78 -8.80 26.51
N LYS A 453 -8.27 -7.72 27.11
CA LYS A 453 -7.76 -7.22 28.41
C LYS A 453 -7.78 -8.37 29.41
N ASN A 454 -6.61 -8.68 29.95
CA ASN A 454 -6.44 -9.77 30.90
C ASN A 454 -6.90 -9.27 32.27
N LYS A 455 -8.20 -9.40 32.58
CA LYS A 455 -8.85 -8.85 33.79
C LYS A 455 -8.03 -9.12 35.07
N LYS A 456 -7.48 -10.33 35.22
CA LYS A 456 -6.59 -10.70 36.34
C LYS A 456 -5.33 -9.85 36.47
N LYS A 457 -4.70 -9.43 35.35
CA LYS A 457 -3.52 -8.54 35.40
C LYS A 457 -3.88 -7.11 35.77
N GLU A 458 -5.06 -6.62 35.39
CA GLU A 458 -5.54 -5.31 35.81
C GLU A 458 -5.88 -5.31 37.31
N GLU A 459 -6.52 -6.37 37.80
CA GLU A 459 -6.78 -6.58 39.24
C GLU A 459 -5.48 -6.65 40.04
N GLU A 460 -4.48 -7.42 39.60
CA GLU A 460 -3.15 -7.47 40.23
C GLU A 460 -2.44 -6.11 40.23
N LYS A 461 -2.64 -5.29 39.19
CA LYS A 461 -2.01 -3.96 39.09
C LYS A 461 -2.68 -2.97 40.04
N LYS A 462 -4.00 -2.99 40.14
CA LYS A 462 -4.77 -2.18 41.10
C LYS A 462 -4.44 -2.55 42.55
N ALA A 463 -4.37 -3.85 42.87
CA ALA A 463 -3.99 -4.32 44.20
C ALA A 463 -2.59 -3.85 44.62
N LYS A 464 -1.60 -3.84 43.70
CA LYS A 464 -0.26 -3.32 43.97
C LYS A 464 -0.21 -1.80 44.14
N GLU A 465 -1.09 -1.07 43.46
CA GLU A 465 -1.20 0.38 43.61
C GLU A 465 -1.87 0.73 44.95
N GLU A 466 -2.85 -0.04 45.40
CA GLU A 466 -3.45 0.07 46.74
C GLU A 466 -2.45 -0.28 47.84
N GLU A 467 -1.70 -1.37 47.70
CA GLU A 467 -0.65 -1.77 48.65
C GLU A 467 0.42 -0.67 48.80
N LYS A 468 0.83 -0.04 47.68
CA LYS A 468 1.73 1.14 47.71
C LYS A 468 1.12 2.34 48.43
N LYS A 469 -0.17 2.61 48.23
CA LYS A 469 -0.87 3.71 48.93
C LYS A 469 -1.00 3.42 50.43
N GLU A 470 -1.27 2.19 50.81
CA GLU A 470 -1.27 1.76 52.21
C GLU A 470 0.12 1.86 52.85
N GLU A 471 1.18 1.44 52.15
CA GLU A 471 2.55 1.64 52.62
C GLU A 471 2.83 3.14 52.86
N GLN A 472 2.47 4.00 51.90
CA GLN A 472 2.60 5.47 52.03
C GLN A 472 1.79 6.04 53.21
N ALA A 473 0.60 5.51 53.48
CA ALA A 473 -0.19 5.91 54.65
C ALA A 473 0.45 5.45 55.97
N ARG A 474 1.00 4.23 56.03
CA ARG A 474 1.77 3.71 57.18
C ARG A 474 3.11 4.45 57.37
N PHE A 475 3.64 5.12 56.35
CA PHE A 475 4.79 6.02 56.46
C PHE A 475 4.46 7.33 57.20
N ARG A 476 3.17 7.73 57.29
CA ARG A 476 2.76 8.94 58.02
C ARG A 476 2.64 8.74 59.53
N THR A 477 2.46 7.51 60.02
CA THR A 477 2.10 7.24 61.43
C THR A 477 3.22 6.66 62.30
N SER A 478 4.36 6.28 61.74
CA SER A 478 5.50 5.72 62.49
C SER A 478 6.72 6.64 62.36
N SER A 479 7.32 7.03 63.49
CA SER A 479 8.54 7.86 63.54
C SER A 479 9.62 7.25 62.64
N PHE A 480 10.12 8.06 61.69
CA PHE A 480 11.17 7.69 60.72
C PHE A 480 12.38 6.98 61.36
N PHE A 481 12.66 7.29 62.63
CA PHE A 481 13.73 6.68 63.41
C PHE A 481 13.48 5.20 63.74
N VAL A 482 12.26 4.85 64.15
CA VAL A 482 11.89 3.47 64.53
C VAL A 482 11.95 2.55 63.31
N LYS A 483 11.36 2.98 62.19
CA LYS A 483 11.46 2.24 60.92
C LYS A 483 12.88 2.11 60.40
N LYS A 484 13.74 3.09 60.64
CA LYS A 484 15.15 3.00 60.24
C LYS A 484 15.92 1.98 61.09
N ILE A 485 15.59 1.86 62.37
CA ILE A 485 16.11 0.81 63.26
C ILE A 485 15.61 -0.56 62.79
N GLU A 486 14.31 -0.72 62.56
CA GLU A 486 13.73 -1.96 62.03
C GLU A 486 14.34 -2.35 60.68
N TRP A 487 14.54 -1.39 59.77
CA TRP A 487 15.18 -1.63 58.49
C TRP A 487 16.64 -2.14 58.63
N TYR A 488 17.41 -1.58 59.57
CA TYR A 488 18.77 -2.09 59.84
C TYR A 488 18.73 -3.51 60.44
N ARG A 489 17.72 -3.81 61.26
CA ARG A 489 17.47 -5.13 61.88
C ARG A 489 17.04 -6.18 60.84
N GLU A 490 15.98 -5.92 60.07
CA GLU A 490 15.43 -6.81 59.04
C GLU A 490 16.43 -7.11 57.93
N LYS A 491 17.20 -6.11 57.49
CA LYS A 491 18.19 -6.29 56.41
C LYS A 491 19.56 -6.75 56.91
N ALA A 492 19.71 -7.02 58.22
CA ALA A 492 20.97 -7.39 58.88
C ALA A 492 22.13 -6.43 58.53
N ARG A 493 21.84 -5.12 58.39
CA ARG A 493 22.81 -4.08 57.98
C ARG A 493 23.44 -3.36 59.18
N TYR A 494 23.74 -4.10 60.23
CA TYR A 494 24.28 -3.60 61.50
C TYR A 494 25.58 -2.79 61.38
N GLY A 495 26.48 -3.18 60.47
CA GLY A 495 27.73 -2.45 60.24
C GLY A 495 27.52 -1.01 59.75
N ASN A 496 26.48 -0.78 58.94
CA ASN A 496 26.15 0.56 58.44
C ASN A 496 25.57 1.43 59.55
N ALA A 497 24.69 0.89 60.39
CA ALA A 497 24.16 1.58 61.56
C ALA A 497 25.30 2.00 62.51
N LEU A 498 26.22 1.08 62.80
CA LEU A 498 27.34 1.31 63.72
C LEU A 498 28.35 2.32 63.15
N SER A 499 28.56 2.33 61.82
CA SER A 499 29.36 3.36 61.15
C SER A 499 28.76 4.76 61.27
N LEU A 500 27.43 4.87 61.30
CA LEU A 500 26.72 6.13 61.42
C LEU A 500 26.83 6.67 62.85
N LEU A 501 26.70 5.79 63.85
CA LEU A 501 26.91 6.12 65.26
C LEU A 501 28.37 6.50 65.56
N TYR A 502 29.33 5.81 64.94
CA TYR A 502 30.76 6.13 65.05
C TYR A 502 31.12 7.54 64.59
N ARG A 503 30.35 8.16 63.69
CA ARG A 503 30.59 9.54 63.25
C ARG A 503 30.63 10.54 64.41
N ARG A 504 29.87 10.30 65.49
CA ARG A 504 29.90 11.17 66.68
C ARG A 504 31.25 11.09 67.40
N LEU A 505 31.76 9.88 67.62
CA LEU A 505 33.09 9.67 68.19
C LEU A 505 34.18 10.22 67.26
N GLU A 506 34.02 10.04 65.95
CA GLU A 506 34.95 10.54 64.94
C GLU A 506 35.11 12.07 64.99
N ARG A 507 34.01 12.82 65.12
CA ARG A 507 34.08 14.28 65.29
C ARG A 507 34.85 14.68 66.54
N LYS A 508 34.61 13.99 67.66
CA LYS A 508 35.33 14.22 68.92
C LYS A 508 36.84 13.94 68.78
N LEU A 509 37.18 12.81 68.15
CA LEU A 509 38.56 12.43 67.89
C LEU A 509 39.26 13.41 66.94
N ASN A 510 38.60 13.86 65.88
CA ASN A 510 39.17 14.86 64.97
C ASN A 510 39.46 16.19 65.66
N ALA A 511 38.57 16.65 66.55
CA ALA A 511 38.77 17.86 67.34
C ALA A 511 39.98 17.71 68.29
N GLN A 512 40.14 16.55 68.92
CA GLN A 512 41.23 16.29 69.87
C GLN A 512 42.58 15.97 69.19
N LEU A 513 42.58 15.41 67.98
CA LEU A 513 43.80 15.02 67.26
C LEU A 513 44.41 16.13 66.40
N GLY A 514 43.78 17.31 66.33
CA GLY A 514 44.34 18.49 65.67
C GLY A 514 44.73 18.28 64.20
N GLY A 515 43.93 17.50 63.45
CA GLY A 515 44.18 17.21 62.02
C GLY A 515 45.03 15.96 61.73
N ARG A 516 45.55 15.26 62.75
CA ARG A 516 46.20 13.94 62.55
C ARG A 516 45.16 12.89 62.13
N LYS A 517 45.52 11.99 61.21
CA LYS A 517 44.63 10.89 60.76
C LYS A 517 44.22 10.01 61.94
N ILE A 518 42.93 9.66 62.03
CA ILE A 518 42.41 8.74 63.04
C ILE A 518 42.94 7.32 62.77
N THR A 519 44.03 6.98 63.45
CA THR A 519 44.60 5.64 63.50
C THR A 519 44.61 5.18 64.96
N THR A 520 44.58 3.87 65.17
CA THR A 520 44.63 3.30 66.53
C THR A 520 45.84 3.83 67.32
N GLN A 521 46.99 3.98 66.67
CA GLN A 521 48.20 4.48 67.31
C GLN A 521 48.09 5.95 67.73
N ASN A 522 47.54 6.80 66.85
CA ASN A 522 47.37 8.22 67.15
C ASN A 522 46.36 8.45 68.28
N VAL A 523 45.27 7.68 68.32
CA VAL A 523 44.29 7.74 69.42
C VAL A 523 44.90 7.28 70.74
N ILE A 524 45.73 6.23 70.73
CA ILE A 524 46.42 5.77 71.95
C ILE A 524 47.40 6.81 72.47
N ASN A 525 48.22 7.39 71.59
CA ASN A 525 49.18 8.42 71.97
C ASN A 525 48.48 9.63 72.58
N MET A 526 47.40 10.09 71.95
CA MET A 526 46.56 11.18 72.47
C MET A 526 45.98 10.87 73.85
N VAL A 527 45.48 9.65 74.07
CA VAL A 527 44.94 9.24 75.38
C VAL A 527 46.04 9.20 76.45
N LYS A 528 47.26 8.75 76.11
CA LYS A 528 48.41 8.74 77.03
C LYS A 528 48.92 10.14 77.37
N GLU A 529 48.90 11.07 76.40
CA GLU A 529 49.26 12.47 76.60
C GLU A 529 48.27 13.17 77.54
N LYS A 530 46.98 12.83 77.43
CA LYS A 530 45.90 13.44 78.21
C LYS A 530 45.75 12.87 79.63
N ASP A 531 46.02 11.58 79.84
CA ASP A 531 45.98 10.92 81.15
C ASP A 531 47.24 10.10 81.41
N GLN A 532 48.20 10.71 82.12
CA GLN A 532 49.48 10.10 82.47
C GLN A 532 49.34 8.91 83.44
N LYS A 533 48.19 8.74 84.12
CA LYS A 533 47.94 7.65 85.09
C LYS A 533 47.08 6.51 84.50
N ILE A 534 46.87 6.48 83.18
CA ILE A 534 46.00 5.49 82.57
C ILE A 534 46.53 4.04 82.72
N THR A 535 45.65 3.14 83.18
CA THR A 535 46.00 1.72 83.37
C THR A 535 46.21 1.01 82.02
N ARG A 536 47.19 0.09 81.97
CA ARG A 536 47.45 -0.78 80.78
C ARG A 536 46.18 -1.50 80.28
N HIS A 537 45.28 -1.90 81.19
CA HIS A 537 44.02 -2.53 80.85
C HIS A 537 43.07 -1.62 80.04
N LYS A 538 42.93 -0.34 80.43
CA LYS A 538 42.09 0.64 79.72
C LYS A 538 42.62 0.89 78.30
N LEU A 539 43.92 1.08 78.15
CA LEU A 539 44.57 1.23 76.85
C LEU A 539 44.35 0.02 75.94
N LYS A 540 44.47 -1.20 76.47
CA LYS A 540 44.23 -2.44 75.72
C LYS A 540 42.78 -2.59 75.28
N ARG A 541 41.81 -2.04 76.04
CA ARG A 541 40.38 -2.03 75.67
C ARG A 541 40.11 -1.04 74.53
N ILE A 542 40.59 0.20 74.64
CA ILE A 542 40.49 1.21 73.58
C ILE A 542 41.14 0.73 72.28
N THR A 543 42.33 0.12 72.37
CA THR A 543 43.06 -0.45 71.21
C THR A 543 42.21 -1.49 70.48
N ARG A 544 41.61 -2.42 71.24
CA ARG A 544 40.77 -3.49 70.68
C ARG A 544 39.53 -2.91 70.00
N PHE A 545 38.88 -1.92 70.61
CA PHE A 545 37.73 -1.24 70.01
C PHE A 545 38.11 -0.51 68.72
N MET A 546 39.15 0.33 68.75
CA MET A 546 39.59 1.13 67.61
C MET A 546 40.00 0.28 66.40
N ASN A 547 40.70 -0.83 66.63
CA ASN A 547 41.03 -1.77 65.55
C ASN A 547 39.77 -2.40 64.94
N ARG A 548 38.78 -2.77 65.76
CA ARG A 548 37.54 -3.39 65.27
C ARG A 548 36.69 -2.39 64.48
N ILE A 549 36.46 -1.18 65.00
CA ILE A 549 35.59 -0.19 64.37
C ILE A 549 36.16 0.36 63.06
N LEU A 550 37.48 0.56 62.99
CA LEU A 550 38.15 1.01 61.76
C LEU A 550 38.10 -0.05 60.65
N LEU A 551 38.15 -1.34 61.00
CA LEU A 551 37.96 -2.43 60.03
C LEU A 551 36.52 -2.52 59.52
N ILE A 552 35.53 -2.30 60.40
CA ILE A 552 34.11 -2.28 60.03
C ILE A 552 33.82 -1.09 59.09
N LYS A 553 34.32 0.11 59.43
CA LYS A 553 34.15 1.32 58.60
C LYS A 553 34.77 1.17 57.20
N LYS A 554 35.93 0.51 57.10
CA LYS A 554 36.59 0.21 55.81
C LYS A 554 35.90 -0.92 55.03
N GLY A 555 34.81 -1.49 55.52
CA GLY A 555 34.11 -2.62 54.91
C GLY A 555 34.86 -3.96 55.00
N LYS A 556 36.00 -4.01 55.69
CA LYS A 556 36.87 -5.20 55.81
C LYS A 556 36.36 -6.20 56.84
N ARG A 557 35.42 -5.80 57.71
CA ARG A 557 34.76 -6.68 58.69
C ARG A 557 33.25 -6.41 58.68
N LYS A 558 32.45 -7.47 58.59
CA LYS A 558 30.97 -7.40 58.67
C LYS A 558 30.51 -7.72 60.09
N VAL A 559 29.54 -6.96 60.59
CA VAL A 559 28.82 -7.25 61.84
C VAL A 559 27.60 -8.09 61.45
N ARG A 560 27.55 -9.36 61.88
CA ARG A 560 26.55 -10.33 61.38
C ARG A 560 25.39 -10.57 62.34
N SER A 561 25.57 -10.32 63.64
CA SER A 561 24.55 -10.53 64.66
C SER A 561 24.16 -9.23 65.36
N GLU A 562 22.92 -9.19 65.83
CA GLU A 562 22.38 -8.12 66.69
C GLU A 562 23.20 -8.02 67.99
N HIS A 563 23.57 -9.16 68.58
CA HIS A 563 24.42 -9.21 69.77
C HIS A 563 25.81 -8.61 69.57
N GLU A 564 26.47 -8.87 68.42
CA GLU A 564 27.77 -8.26 68.10
C GLU A 564 27.65 -6.74 67.91
N PHE A 565 26.52 -6.27 67.36
CA PHE A 565 26.21 -4.85 67.23
C PHE A 565 26.05 -4.18 68.59
N GLU A 566 25.24 -4.76 69.49
CA GLU A 566 25.02 -4.23 70.84
C GLU A 566 26.32 -4.14 71.64
N GLN A 567 27.13 -5.21 71.64
CA GLN A 567 28.44 -5.19 72.31
C GLN A 567 29.34 -4.06 71.80
N LEU A 568 29.41 -3.88 70.48
CA LEU A 568 30.21 -2.81 69.88
C LEU A 568 29.63 -1.42 70.13
N PHE A 569 28.31 -1.30 70.26
CA PHE A 569 27.64 -0.05 70.63
C PHE A 569 27.96 0.36 72.07
N PHE A 570 27.86 -0.57 73.04
CA PHE A 570 28.25 -0.28 74.43
C PHE A 570 29.74 0.00 74.56
N GLU A 571 30.60 -0.68 73.80
CA GLU A 571 32.03 -0.37 73.76
C GLU A 571 32.30 1.01 73.13
N LEU A 572 31.55 1.42 72.10
CA LEU A 572 31.64 2.77 71.52
C LEU A 572 31.30 3.83 72.57
N GLU A 573 30.20 3.66 73.30
CA GLU A 573 29.78 4.58 74.35
C GLU A 573 30.82 4.65 75.48
N TRP A 574 31.32 3.50 75.92
CA TRP A 574 32.37 3.44 76.93
C TRP A 574 33.65 4.16 76.48
N VAL A 575 34.10 3.93 75.24
CA VAL A 575 35.27 4.61 74.67
C VAL A 575 35.02 6.11 74.52
N TYR A 576 33.82 6.52 74.10
CA TYR A 576 33.45 7.93 73.98
C TYR A 576 33.54 8.68 75.32
N SER A 577 33.21 8.01 76.42
CA SER A 577 33.27 8.58 77.78
C SER A 577 34.67 8.56 78.39
N ASN A 578 35.59 7.74 77.88
CA ASN A 578 36.94 7.53 78.43
C ASN A 578 38.07 8.12 77.55
N ILE A 579 37.73 8.90 76.52
CA ILE A 579 38.62 9.69 75.67
C ILE A 579 38.12 11.14 75.68
#